data_AF-A0A6J7ZUK9-F1
#
_entry.id   AF-A0A6J7ZUK9-F1
#
_cell.length_a   1.000
_cell.length_b   1.000
_cell.length_c   1.000
_cell.angle_alpha   90.00
_cell.angle_beta   90.00
_cell.angle_gamma   90.00
#
_symmetry.space_group_name_H-M   'P 1'
#
loop_
_entity.id
_entity.type
_entity.pdbx_description
1 polymer ?
#
loop_
_entity_poly.entity_id
_entity_poly.type
_entity_poly.pdbx_seq_one_letter_code
_entity_poly.pdbx_strand_id
1 'polypeptide(L)'
;MDAPYQLFVVAIHIGNTYTGYAFSIRSEPNNIHMCEWNGLQSYKAPTSVLLNQHQEFLAFGYDAEDRYMDYRMSLENDSDDEKDVLYYFRRFKLALLNKVCNTSETADIAVHQQHPYGFLEEVVPPSGGPWGCIAIDDAFLLFLENVFGTTVMKNLQLTDLDDYTKLINEFKFKKTIDQIR
;
A
#
# COMPACT_ATOMS: atom_id res chain seq x y z
N MET A 1 -40.93 -7.72 9.93
CA MET A 1 -39.88 -6.97 10.63
C MET A 1 -38.62 -7.20 9.83
N ASP A 2 -38.07 -6.14 9.24
CA ASP A 2 -36.82 -6.26 8.50
C ASP A 2 -35.68 -6.61 9.47
N ALA A 3 -34.74 -7.43 9.02
CA ALA A 3 -33.58 -7.80 9.83
C ALA A 3 -32.82 -6.51 10.21
N PRO A 4 -32.37 -6.38 11.47
CA PRO A 4 -31.65 -5.18 11.90
C PRO A 4 -30.36 -5.00 11.10
N TYR A 5 -30.10 -3.78 10.64
CA TYR A 5 -28.87 -3.43 9.93
C TYR A 5 -27.63 -3.76 10.77
N GLN A 6 -26.65 -4.40 10.15
CA GLN A 6 -25.37 -4.71 10.79
C GLN A 6 -24.31 -3.70 10.33
N LEU A 7 -23.80 -2.89 11.27
CA LEU A 7 -22.74 -1.93 10.99
C LEU A 7 -21.37 -2.57 11.18
N PHE A 8 -20.48 -2.30 10.23
CA PHE A 8 -19.07 -2.70 10.28
C PHE A 8 -18.18 -1.46 10.42
N VAL A 9 -17.11 -1.60 11.20
CA VAL A 9 -15.99 -0.66 11.21
C VAL A 9 -14.87 -1.33 10.44
N VAL A 10 -14.39 -0.69 9.38
CA VAL A 10 -13.35 -1.24 8.50
C VAL A 10 -12.13 -0.34 8.53
N ALA A 11 -10.96 -0.94 8.78
CA ALA A 11 -9.66 -0.31 8.62
C ALA A 11 -9.00 -0.87 7.35
N ILE A 12 -8.77 -0.03 6.37
CA ILE A 12 -8.11 -0.41 5.11
C ILE A 12 -6.67 0.13 5.16
N HIS A 13 -5.71 -0.74 4.88
CA HIS A 13 -4.31 -0.39 4.77
C HIS A 13 -3.83 -0.65 3.34
N ILE A 14 -3.54 0.42 2.61
CA ILE A 14 -2.93 0.36 1.29
C ILE A 14 -1.46 0.78 1.43
N GLY A 15 -0.59 -0.18 1.73
CA GLY A 15 0.85 0.03 1.75
C GLY A 15 1.48 -0.10 0.36
N ASN A 16 2.73 0.37 0.24
CA ASN A 16 3.50 0.27 -0.99
C ASN A 16 3.77 -1.18 -1.43
N THR A 17 4.09 -2.05 -0.45
CA THR A 17 4.36 -3.48 -0.70
C THR A 17 3.15 -4.37 -0.48
N TYR A 18 2.32 -4.04 0.50
CA TYR A 18 1.26 -4.92 0.97
C TYR A 18 -0.02 -4.11 1.15
N THR A 19 -1.15 -4.70 0.79
CA THR A 19 -2.48 -4.14 1.03
C THR A 19 -3.27 -5.13 1.88
N GLY A 20 -4.01 -4.64 2.86
CA GLY A 20 -4.83 -5.47 3.74
C GLY A 20 -5.98 -4.66 4.32
N TYR A 21 -6.92 -5.35 4.93
CA TYR A 21 -8.01 -4.73 5.66
C TYR A 21 -8.29 -5.54 6.93
N ALA A 22 -8.81 -4.84 7.94
CA ALA A 22 -9.36 -5.42 9.15
C ALA A 22 -10.75 -4.84 9.37
N PHE A 23 -11.64 -5.60 9.98
CA PHE A 23 -12.97 -5.11 10.31
C PHE A 23 -13.50 -5.68 11.62
N SER A 24 -14.43 -4.97 12.25
CA SER A 24 -15.22 -5.49 13.37
C SER A 24 -16.69 -5.12 13.19
N ILE A 25 -17.57 -5.89 13.81
CA ILE A 25 -18.98 -5.55 13.90
C ILE A 25 -19.12 -4.50 15.01
N ARG A 26 -19.89 -3.43 14.78
CA ARG A 26 -20.04 -2.33 15.76
C ARG A 26 -20.55 -2.79 17.12
N SER A 27 -21.38 -3.85 17.16
CA SER A 27 -21.86 -4.45 18.40
C SER A 27 -20.79 -5.28 19.14
N GLU A 28 -19.71 -5.65 18.45
CA GLU A 28 -18.61 -6.48 18.95
C GLU A 28 -17.25 -5.83 18.60
N PRO A 29 -16.96 -4.61 19.09
CA PRO A 29 -15.80 -3.84 18.64
C PRO A 29 -14.45 -4.51 18.95
N ASN A 30 -14.41 -5.42 19.91
CA ASN A 30 -13.22 -6.19 20.30
C ASN A 30 -13.00 -7.46 19.44
N ASN A 31 -13.98 -7.83 18.61
CA ASN A 31 -13.88 -8.98 17.71
C ASN A 31 -13.39 -8.50 16.34
N ILE A 32 -12.06 -8.39 16.22
CA ILE A 32 -11.39 -7.88 15.02
C ILE A 32 -11.10 -9.05 14.08
N HIS A 33 -11.68 -8.99 12.89
CA HIS A 33 -11.42 -9.89 11.79
C HIS A 33 -10.38 -9.28 10.86
N MET A 34 -9.37 -10.06 10.50
CA MET A 34 -8.37 -9.70 9.50
C MET A 34 -8.44 -10.70 8.36
N CYS A 35 -8.16 -10.27 7.14
CA CYS A 35 -8.17 -11.15 5.98
C CYS A 35 -7.00 -12.13 6.06
N GLU A 36 -7.29 -13.43 6.12
CA GLU A 36 -6.30 -14.48 5.90
C GLU A 36 -6.21 -14.76 4.40
N TRP A 37 -5.01 -14.70 3.84
CA TRP A 37 -4.78 -14.97 2.43
C TRP A 37 -4.14 -16.34 2.27
N ASN A 38 -4.86 -17.30 1.67
CA ASN A 38 -4.36 -18.62 1.29
C ASN A 38 -3.66 -19.40 2.43
N GLY A 39 -4.06 -19.21 3.69
CA GLY A 39 -3.43 -19.89 4.84
C GLY A 39 -2.00 -19.45 5.15
N LEU A 40 -1.49 -18.40 4.49
CA LEU A 40 -0.21 -17.78 4.79
C LEU A 40 -0.32 -16.87 6.02
N GLN A 41 0.74 -16.81 6.81
CA GLN A 41 0.82 -16.08 8.09
C GLN A 41 0.71 -14.54 7.97
N SER A 42 0.49 -14.01 6.76
CA SER A 42 0.38 -12.58 6.49
C SER A 42 -1.08 -12.16 6.30
N TYR A 43 -1.54 -11.23 7.15
CA TYR A 43 -2.86 -10.59 7.04
C TYR A 43 -2.96 -9.57 5.89
N LYS A 44 -1.94 -9.49 5.03
CA LYS A 44 -1.86 -8.56 3.92
C LYS A 44 -1.49 -9.28 2.63
N ALA A 45 -2.16 -8.95 1.53
CA ALA A 45 -1.80 -9.39 0.19
C ALA A 45 -0.68 -8.51 -0.38
N PRO A 46 0.29 -9.08 -1.12
CA PRO A 46 1.28 -8.29 -1.82
C PRO A 46 0.61 -7.41 -2.89
N THR A 47 1.19 -6.24 -3.18
CA THR A 47 0.75 -5.37 -4.28
C THR A 47 1.31 -5.87 -5.61
N SER A 48 0.98 -7.12 -5.93
CA SER A 48 1.41 -7.83 -7.12
C SER A 48 0.22 -8.00 -8.06
N VAL A 49 0.40 -7.72 -9.34
CA VAL A 49 -0.63 -7.91 -10.38
C VAL A 49 -0.03 -8.69 -11.55
N LEU A 50 -0.83 -9.61 -12.08
CA LEU A 50 -0.51 -10.42 -13.24
C LEU A 50 -1.49 -10.09 -14.36
N LEU A 51 -0.97 -9.79 -15.54
CA LEU A 51 -1.73 -9.52 -16.75
C LEU A 51 -1.34 -10.50 -17.87
N ASN A 52 -2.27 -10.77 -18.78
CA ASN A 52 -1.98 -11.51 -20.01
C ASN A 52 -1.32 -10.61 -21.08
N GLN A 53 -0.99 -11.19 -22.24
CA GLN A 53 -0.40 -10.48 -23.38
C GLN A 53 -1.26 -9.32 -23.91
N HIS A 54 -2.56 -9.34 -23.68
CA HIS A 54 -3.51 -8.27 -24.03
C HIS A 54 -3.65 -7.20 -22.94
N GLN A 55 -2.83 -7.27 -21.88
CA GLN A 55 -2.86 -6.39 -20.70
C GLN A 55 -4.16 -6.50 -19.89
N GLU A 56 -4.87 -7.62 -20.03
CA GLU A 56 -6.08 -7.91 -19.25
C GLU A 56 -5.70 -8.51 -17.89
N PHE A 57 -6.47 -8.17 -16.86
CA PHE A 57 -6.25 -8.61 -15.49
C PHE A 57 -6.43 -10.12 -15.34
N LEU A 58 -5.42 -10.81 -14.82
CA LEU A 58 -5.48 -12.24 -14.52
C LEU A 58 -5.59 -12.53 -13.01
N ALA A 59 -4.76 -11.85 -12.20
CA ALA A 59 -4.69 -12.11 -10.76
C ALA A 59 -4.06 -10.93 -10.00
N PHE A 60 -4.31 -10.89 -8.68
CA PHE A 60 -3.72 -9.94 -7.74
C PHE A 60 -3.22 -10.67 -6.48
N GLY A 61 -2.26 -10.08 -5.76
CA GLY A 61 -1.86 -10.58 -4.45
C GLY A 61 -1.10 -11.90 -4.56
N TYR A 62 -1.29 -12.79 -3.59
CA TYR A 62 -0.62 -14.09 -3.56
C TYR A 62 -0.99 -14.95 -4.78
N ASP A 63 -2.23 -14.90 -5.26
CA ASP A 63 -2.64 -15.60 -6.49
C ASP A 63 -1.85 -15.13 -7.73
N ALA A 64 -1.46 -13.86 -7.79
CA ALA A 64 -0.57 -13.37 -8.85
C ALA A 64 0.86 -13.90 -8.70
N GLU A 65 1.37 -14.01 -7.47
CA GLU A 65 2.72 -14.54 -7.23
C GLU A 65 2.78 -16.04 -7.54
N ASP A 66 1.81 -16.81 -7.05
CA ASP A 66 1.71 -18.27 -7.24
C ASP A 66 1.60 -18.62 -8.73
N ARG A 67 0.65 -18.01 -9.46
CA ARG A 67 0.48 -18.26 -10.90
C ARG A 67 1.69 -17.86 -11.73
N TYR A 68 2.36 -16.77 -11.35
CA TYR A 68 3.59 -16.37 -12.03
C TYR A 68 4.74 -17.36 -11.76
N MET A 69 4.86 -17.88 -10.54
CA MET A 69 5.86 -18.90 -10.20
C MET A 69 5.61 -20.21 -10.96
N ASP A 70 4.36 -20.67 -11.04
CA ASP A 70 3.98 -21.84 -11.82
C ASP A 70 4.30 -21.66 -13.31
N TYR A 71 3.95 -20.49 -13.87
CA TYR A 71 4.31 -20.13 -15.24
C TYR A 71 5.83 -20.18 -15.45
N ARG A 72 6.61 -19.55 -14.55
CA ARG A 72 8.08 -19.52 -14.60
C ARG A 72 8.69 -20.92 -14.52
N MET A 73 8.23 -21.76 -13.60
CA MET A 73 8.67 -23.16 -13.49
C MET A 73 8.32 -23.98 -14.74
N SER A 74 7.19 -23.67 -15.38
CA SER A 74 6.79 -24.33 -16.63
C SER A 74 7.64 -23.91 -17.84
N LEU A 75 8.36 -22.79 -17.79
CA LEU A 75 9.32 -22.37 -18.83
C LEU A 75 10.66 -23.08 -18.68
N GLU A 76 11.00 -23.52 -17.46
CA GLU A 76 12.29 -24.17 -17.17
C GLU A 76 12.28 -25.67 -17.51
N ASN A 77 11.09 -26.29 -17.62
CA ASN A 77 10.93 -27.73 -17.68
C ASN A 77 10.51 -28.33 -19.04
N ASP A 78 10.15 -27.55 -20.07
CA ASP A 78 9.77 -28.15 -21.36
C ASP A 78 9.91 -27.28 -22.62
N SER A 79 10.04 -28.02 -23.72
CA SER A 79 10.43 -27.73 -25.10
C SER A 79 9.50 -26.84 -25.93
N ASP A 80 10.10 -26.01 -26.79
CA ASP A 80 9.66 -25.47 -28.12
C ASP A 80 8.22 -24.96 -28.34
N ASP A 81 7.33 -24.99 -27.34
CA ASP A 81 5.98 -24.46 -27.43
C ASP A 81 5.98 -22.94 -27.15
N GLU A 82 5.40 -22.19 -28.08
CA GLU A 82 5.18 -20.76 -27.96
C GLU A 82 4.19 -20.48 -26.82
N LYS A 83 4.68 -20.07 -25.65
CA LYS A 83 3.84 -19.71 -24.51
C LYS A 83 3.45 -18.23 -24.55
N ASP A 84 2.23 -17.96 -24.14
CA ASP A 84 1.71 -16.61 -24.00
C ASP A 84 2.58 -15.77 -23.06
N VAL A 85 2.88 -14.55 -23.50
CA VAL A 85 3.62 -13.59 -22.68
C VAL A 85 2.75 -13.11 -21.53
N LEU A 86 3.26 -13.24 -20.30
CA LEU A 86 2.64 -12.66 -19.11
C LEU A 86 3.39 -11.40 -18.67
N TYR A 87 2.63 -10.37 -18.25
CA TYR A 87 3.17 -9.20 -17.59
C TYR A 87 2.95 -9.31 -16.09
N TYR A 88 4.06 -9.44 -15.34
CA TYR A 88 4.03 -9.52 -13.89
C TYR A 88 4.62 -8.26 -13.27
N PHE A 89 3.80 -7.53 -12.50
CA PHE A 89 4.24 -6.33 -11.80
C PHE A 89 4.23 -6.59 -10.30
N ARG A 90 5.41 -6.93 -9.78
CA ARG A 90 5.61 -7.09 -8.34
C ARG A 90 5.74 -5.73 -7.66
N ARG A 91 5.04 -5.54 -6.55
CA ARG A 91 5.07 -4.31 -5.74
C ARG A 91 4.81 -3.06 -6.59
N PHE A 92 3.82 -3.12 -7.50
CA PHE A 92 3.64 -2.09 -8.53
C PHE A 92 3.39 -0.70 -7.94
N LYS A 93 2.77 -0.60 -6.75
CA LYS A 93 2.58 0.70 -6.05
C LYS A 93 3.92 1.36 -5.69
N LEU A 94 4.93 0.58 -5.31
CA LEU A 94 6.30 1.07 -5.11
C LEU A 94 6.97 1.48 -6.42
N ALA A 95 6.74 0.73 -7.51
CA ALA A 95 7.25 1.08 -8.84
C ALA A 95 6.64 2.40 -9.38
N LEU A 96 5.38 2.69 -9.04
CA LEU A 96 4.71 3.96 -9.34
C LEU A 96 5.23 5.10 -8.46
N LEU A 97 5.49 4.85 -7.18
CA LEU A 97 6.05 5.83 -6.24
C LEU A 97 7.44 6.32 -6.68
N ASN A 98 8.29 5.42 -7.20
CA ASN A 98 9.61 5.79 -7.72
C ASN A 98 9.57 6.62 -9.02
N LYS A 99 8.43 6.64 -9.71
CA LYS A 99 8.20 7.49 -10.89
C LYS A 99 7.51 8.82 -10.56
N VAL A 100 6.77 8.88 -9.46
CA VAL A 100 6.03 10.07 -9.00
C VAL A 100 6.51 10.41 -7.60
N CYS A 101 7.55 11.25 -7.51
CA CYS A 101 7.88 11.90 -6.24
C CYS A 101 6.62 12.58 -5.68
N ASN A 102 6.27 12.26 -4.43
CA ASN A 102 5.30 12.95 -3.55
C ASN A 102 3.84 12.46 -3.50
N THR A 103 3.54 11.17 -3.31
CA THR A 103 2.23 10.82 -2.72
C THR A 103 2.39 9.94 -1.48
N SER A 104 1.83 10.46 -0.39
CA SER A 104 1.85 9.93 0.98
C SER A 104 1.18 8.57 1.09
N GLU A 105 1.65 7.73 2.01
CA GLU A 105 0.82 6.66 2.58
C GLU A 105 -0.39 7.31 3.27
N THR A 106 -1.60 7.12 2.71
CA THR A 106 -2.86 7.57 3.31
C THR A 106 -3.42 6.45 4.19
N ALA A 107 -3.84 6.81 5.40
CA ALA A 107 -4.65 5.96 6.25
C ALA A 107 -6.07 6.48 6.16
N ASP A 108 -6.90 5.79 5.37
CA ASP A 108 -8.26 6.20 5.05
C ASP A 108 -9.26 5.43 5.92
N ILE A 109 -10.02 6.16 6.74
CA ILE A 109 -11.11 5.57 7.54
C ILE A 109 -12.42 5.80 6.78
N ALA A 110 -13.05 4.74 6.29
CA ALA A 110 -14.34 4.80 5.63
C ALA A 110 -15.36 3.93 6.39
N VAL A 111 -16.63 4.36 6.43
CA VAL A 111 -17.71 3.60 7.05
C VAL A 111 -18.64 3.10 5.96
N HIS A 112 -18.86 1.79 5.91
CA HIS A 112 -19.77 1.16 4.96
C HIS A 112 -20.91 0.45 5.71
N GLN A 113 -22.11 0.51 5.15
CA GLN A 113 -23.30 -0.19 5.63
C GLN A 113 -23.69 -1.27 4.63
N GLN A 114 -23.94 -2.49 5.11
CA GLN A 114 -24.43 -3.55 4.26
C GLN A 114 -25.94 -3.46 4.10
N HIS A 115 -26.40 -3.40 2.85
CA HIS A 115 -27.81 -3.46 2.49
C HIS A 115 -28.35 -4.90 2.67
N PRO A 116 -29.62 -5.08 3.08
CA PRO A 116 -30.26 -6.40 3.21
C PRO A 116 -30.21 -7.30 1.96
N TYR A 117 -29.91 -6.75 0.79
CA TYR A 117 -29.80 -7.48 -0.48
C TYR A 117 -28.34 -7.77 -0.89
N GLY A 118 -27.37 -7.55 0.01
CA GLY A 118 -25.99 -8.03 -0.14
C GLY A 118 -24.98 -7.05 -0.71
N PHE A 119 -25.38 -5.82 -1.08
CA PHE A 119 -24.43 -4.78 -1.52
C PHE A 119 -24.02 -3.88 -0.36
N LEU A 120 -22.81 -3.31 -0.44
CA LEU A 120 -22.28 -2.33 0.52
C LEU A 120 -22.57 -0.91 0.02
N GLU A 121 -23.04 -0.05 0.91
CA GLU A 121 -23.26 1.38 0.69
C GLU A 121 -22.27 2.17 1.56
N GLU A 122 -21.53 3.10 0.98
CA GLU A 122 -20.62 3.99 1.73
C GLU A 122 -21.45 5.04 2.50
N VAL A 123 -21.32 5.04 3.83
CA VAL A 123 -22.04 5.95 4.73
C VAL A 123 -21.19 7.16 5.09
N VAL A 124 -19.89 6.96 5.27
CA VAL A 124 -18.91 8.02 5.52
C VAL A 124 -17.77 7.86 4.53
N PRO A 125 -17.49 8.88 3.71
CA PRO A 125 -16.40 8.82 2.76
C PRO A 125 -15.06 8.67 3.50
N PRO A 126 -14.06 8.05 2.86
CA PRO A 126 -12.76 7.85 3.48
C PRO A 126 -12.18 9.17 3.98
N SER A 127 -12.00 9.29 5.29
CA SER A 127 -11.36 10.45 5.92
C SER A 127 -9.95 10.06 6.35
N GLY A 128 -9.00 10.30 5.45
CA GLY A 128 -7.57 10.07 5.63
C GLY A 128 -6.78 11.12 4.87
N GLY A 129 -6.14 12.02 5.61
CA GLY A 129 -5.13 12.91 5.03
C GLY A 129 -3.75 12.24 5.04
N PRO A 130 -2.71 12.94 4.58
CA PRO A 130 -1.34 12.43 4.52
C PRO A 130 -0.64 12.41 5.91
N TRP A 131 -1.37 12.04 6.96
CA TRP A 131 -0.99 12.24 8.37
C TRP A 131 0.18 11.38 8.84
N GLY A 132 0.43 10.22 8.21
CA GLY A 132 1.49 9.30 8.64
C GLY A 132 2.88 9.69 8.15
N CYS A 133 3.02 9.99 6.86
CA CYS A 133 4.32 10.26 6.27
C CYS A 133 4.76 11.71 6.39
N ILE A 134 3.86 12.67 6.17
CA ILE A 134 4.21 14.11 6.19
C ILE A 134 4.58 14.55 7.61
N ALA A 135 3.86 14.09 8.64
CA ALA A 135 4.16 14.46 10.03
C ALA A 135 5.57 14.00 10.47
N ILE A 136 6.04 12.85 9.99
CA ILE A 136 7.39 12.35 10.27
C ILE A 136 8.45 13.16 9.52
N ASP A 137 8.16 13.51 8.26
CA ASP A 137 9.06 14.32 7.44
C ASP A 137 9.17 15.75 8.02
N ASP A 138 8.07 16.33 8.48
CA ASP A 138 8.02 17.64 9.17
C ASP A 138 8.79 17.59 10.51
N ALA A 139 8.58 16.54 11.32
CA ALA A 139 9.32 16.36 12.56
C ALA A 139 10.83 16.21 12.32
N PHE A 140 11.23 15.54 11.24
CA PHE A 140 12.63 15.41 10.84
C PHE A 140 13.22 16.75 10.38
N LEU A 141 12.48 17.53 9.60
CA LEU A 141 12.91 18.89 9.21
C LEU A 141 13.09 19.79 10.43
N LEU A 142 12.15 19.77 11.38
CA LEU A 142 12.26 20.51 12.65
C LEU A 142 13.47 20.04 13.48
N PHE A 143 13.76 18.74 13.48
CA PHE A 143 14.96 18.21 14.13
C PHE A 143 16.25 18.76 13.49
N LEU A 144 16.34 18.76 12.16
CA LEU A 144 17.49 19.33 11.44
C LEU A 144 17.65 20.84 11.74
N GLU A 145 16.55 21.59 11.74
CA GLU A 145 16.57 23.00 12.12
C GLU A 145 17.04 23.22 13.56
N ASN A 146 16.68 22.33 14.49
CA ASN A 146 17.13 22.41 15.87
C ASN A 146 18.62 22.07 16.02
N VAL A 147 19.14 21.13 15.22
CA VAL A 147 20.55 20.70 15.27
C VAL A 147 21.47 21.72 14.60
N PHE A 148 21.12 22.18 13.40
CA PHE A 148 22.00 23.01 12.56
C PHE A 148 21.65 24.50 12.60
N GLY A 149 20.47 24.85 13.13
CA GLY A 149 19.95 26.21 13.15
C GLY A 149 19.20 26.55 11.87
N THR A 150 18.12 27.33 12.04
CA THR A 150 17.24 27.77 10.95
C THR A 150 17.97 28.54 9.84
N THR A 151 18.98 29.33 10.17
CA THR A 151 19.78 30.07 9.17
C THR A 151 20.55 29.13 8.25
N VAL A 152 21.16 28.08 8.80
CA VAL A 152 21.93 27.10 8.03
C VAL A 152 21.00 26.28 7.15
N MET A 153 19.86 25.83 7.69
CA MET A 153 18.88 25.07 6.92
C MET A 153 18.25 25.88 5.78
N LYS A 154 17.94 27.16 6.01
CA LYS A 154 17.44 28.06 4.96
C LYS A 154 18.48 28.33 3.88
N ASN A 155 19.74 28.51 4.25
CA ASN A 155 20.81 28.66 3.26
C ASN A 155 20.93 27.39 2.43
N LEU A 156 20.96 26.21 3.06
CA LEU A 156 21.01 24.93 2.35
C LEU A 156 19.85 24.77 1.35
N GLN A 157 18.65 25.22 1.70
CA GLN A 157 17.49 25.22 0.78
C GLN A 157 17.60 26.21 -0.38
N LEU A 158 18.27 27.35 -0.19
CA LEU A 158 18.29 28.46 -1.14
C LEU A 158 19.54 28.49 -2.03
N THR A 159 20.70 28.09 -1.50
CA THR A 159 21.99 28.12 -2.22
C THR A 159 22.39 26.75 -2.73
N ASP A 160 22.08 25.69 -1.99
CA ASP A 160 22.61 24.34 -2.22
C ASP A 160 21.47 23.31 -2.36
N LEU A 161 20.52 23.62 -3.26
CA LEU A 161 19.28 22.87 -3.45
C LEU A 161 19.52 21.39 -3.77
N ASP A 162 20.59 21.05 -4.50
CA ASP A 162 20.94 19.67 -4.83
C ASP A 162 21.32 18.87 -3.59
N ASP A 163 22.10 19.44 -2.69
CA ASP A 163 22.50 18.80 -1.44
C ASP A 163 21.33 18.69 -0.46
N TYR A 164 20.49 19.73 -0.39
CA TYR A 164 19.23 19.68 0.35
C TYR A 164 18.33 18.54 -0.19
N THR A 165 18.14 18.48 -1.50
CA THR A 165 17.30 17.47 -2.14
C THR A 165 17.85 16.07 -1.92
N LYS A 166 19.16 15.90 -2.02
CA LYS A 166 19.84 14.64 -1.73
C LYS A 166 19.63 14.20 -0.28
N LEU A 167 19.81 15.09 0.69
CA LEU A 167 19.60 14.81 2.11
C LEU A 167 18.18 14.32 2.40
N ILE A 168 17.17 15.05 1.89
CA ILE A 168 15.76 14.71 2.11
C ILE A 168 15.40 13.40 1.41
N ASN A 169 15.91 13.17 0.21
CA ASN A 169 15.65 11.95 -0.54
C ASN A 169 16.33 10.72 0.09
N GLU A 170 17.54 10.86 0.63
CA GLU A 170 18.20 9.78 1.37
C GLU A 170 17.44 9.41 2.65
N PHE A 171 16.92 10.40 3.38
CA PHE A 171 16.07 10.17 4.56
C PHE A 171 14.79 9.40 4.18
N LYS A 172 14.07 9.87 3.15
CA LYS A 172 12.85 9.22 2.65
C LYS A 172 13.12 7.80 2.15
N PHE A 173 14.25 7.58 1.47
CA PHE A 173 14.66 6.27 0.99
C PHE A 173 14.89 5.29 2.16
N LYS A 174 15.61 5.71 3.20
CA LYS A 174 15.87 4.86 4.38
C LYS A 174 14.60 4.52 5.17
N LYS A 175 13.68 5.49 5.32
CA LYS A 175 12.35 5.27 5.92
C LYS A 175 11.56 4.14 5.24
N THR A 176 11.75 3.96 3.94
CA THR A 176 11.04 2.95 3.13
C THR A 176 11.68 1.55 3.26
N ILE A 177 12.98 1.44 3.53
CA ILE A 177 13.68 0.16 3.70
C ILE A 177 13.48 -0.41 5.10
N ASP A 178 13.48 0.43 6.14
CA ASP A 178 13.40 -0.05 7.53
C ASP A 178 12.02 -0.61 7.92
N GLN A 179 10.99 -0.40 7.09
CA GLN A 179 9.67 -1.01 7.26
C GLN A 179 9.56 -2.43 6.66
N ILE A 180 10.64 -2.97 6.05
CA ILE A 180 10.67 -4.29 5.39
C ILE A 180 11.36 -5.36 6.28
N ARG A 181 11.74 -5.03 7.52
CA ARG A 181 12.24 -5.99 8.52
C ARG A 181 11.25 -6.20 9.65
#